data_AF-A0A2J8K1B0-F1
#
_entry.id   AF-A0A2J8K1B0-F1
#
_cell.length_a   1.000
_cell.length_b   1.000
_cell.length_c   1.000
_cell.angle_alpha   90.00
_cell.angle_beta   90.00
_cell.angle_gamma   90.00
#
_symmetry.space_group_name_H-M   'P 1'
#
loop_
_entity.id
_entity.type
_entity.pdbx_description
1 polymer ?
#
loop_
_entity_poly.entity_id
_entity_poly.type
_entity_poly.pdbx_seq_one_letter_code
_entity_poly.pdbx_strand_id
1 'polypeptide(L)'
;QPAPRCGDKIYNPLEQCCYDDAIVSLSETRQCGPHCTFWPCFELCCPESFGLTNDFVVKLKVQGVNSQCHSSPISSKCERRRFP
;
A
#
# COMPACT_ATOMS: atom_id res chain seq x y z
N GLN A 1 0.16 -19.88 18.63
CA GLN A 1 -0.70 -18.89 17.92
C GLN A 1 -1.22 -19.53 16.64
N PRO A 2 -2.44 -19.21 16.19
CA PRO A 2 -2.94 -19.66 14.90
C PRO A 2 -2.01 -19.19 13.78
N ALA A 3 -1.86 -19.98 12.72
CA ALA A 3 -1.10 -19.56 11.55
C ALA A 3 -1.76 -18.33 10.91
N PRO A 4 -1.00 -17.31 10.46
CA PRO A 4 -1.55 -16.18 9.73
C PRO A 4 -2.30 -16.63 8.48
N ARG A 5 -3.45 -16.02 8.22
CA ARG A 5 -4.31 -16.36 7.07
C ARG A 5 -4.69 -15.13 6.28
N CYS A 6 -4.82 -15.32 4.97
CA CYS A 6 -5.41 -14.39 4.03
C CYS A 6 -6.58 -15.10 3.36
N GLY A 7 -7.81 -14.80 3.79
CA GLY A 7 -8.97 -15.64 3.55
C GLY A 7 -8.72 -17.08 4.02
N ASP A 8 -8.89 -18.05 3.12
CA ASP A 8 -8.70 -19.47 3.43
C ASP A 8 -7.26 -19.95 3.29
N LYS A 9 -6.32 -19.09 2.90
CA LYS A 9 -4.93 -19.48 2.63
C LYS A 9 -4.01 -19.11 3.79
N ILE A 10 -3.09 -20.00 4.14
CA ILE A 10 -2.00 -19.73 5.10
C ILE A 10 -0.84 -19.10 4.33
N TYR A 11 -0.14 -18.14 4.94
CA TYR A 11 1.04 -17.49 4.37
C TYR A 11 2.17 -17.38 5.38
N ASN A 12 3.41 -17.21 4.89
CA ASN A 12 4.57 -16.96 5.74
C ASN A 12 4.70 -15.45 6.03
N PRO A 13 4.45 -14.96 7.25
CA PRO A 13 4.52 -13.52 7.55
C PRO A 13 5.93 -12.94 7.46
N LEU A 14 6.97 -13.78 7.40
CA LEU A 14 8.36 -13.34 7.20
C LEU A 14 8.68 -13.05 5.74
N GLU A 15 7.85 -13.53 4.80
CA GLU A 15 8.11 -13.42 3.36
C GLU A 15 6.92 -12.84 2.59
N GLN A 16 5.73 -12.80 3.20
CA GLN A 16 4.48 -12.48 2.55
C GLN A 16 3.56 -11.69 3.48
N CYS A 17 2.59 -11.00 2.88
CA CYS A 17 1.48 -10.39 3.58
C CYS A 17 0.16 -10.64 2.85
N CYS A 18 -0.95 -10.35 3.54
CA CYS A 18 -2.28 -10.31 2.93
C CYS A 18 -2.61 -8.89 2.47
N TYR A 19 -3.00 -8.74 1.21
CA TYR A 19 -3.46 -7.49 0.61
C TYR A 19 -4.61 -7.79 -0.35
N ASP A 20 -5.78 -7.17 -0.13
CA ASP A 20 -7.01 -7.39 -0.91
C ASP A 20 -7.30 -8.89 -1.18
N ASP A 21 -7.29 -9.68 -0.10
CA ASP A 21 -7.49 -11.14 -0.11
C ASP A 21 -6.48 -11.95 -0.97
N ALA A 22 -5.40 -11.31 -1.41
CA ALA A 22 -4.29 -11.93 -2.10
C ALA A 22 -3.06 -12.03 -1.18
N ILE A 23 -2.36 -13.16 -1.27
CA ILE A 23 -1.03 -13.33 -0.68
C ILE A 23 -0.03 -12.73 -1.66
N VAL A 24 0.74 -11.74 -1.21
CA VAL A 24 1.77 -11.06 -2.00
C VAL A 24 3.12 -11.18 -1.29
N SER A 25 4.22 -11.18 -2.05
CA SER A 25 5.56 -11.19 -1.46
C SER A 25 5.90 -9.83 -0.85
N LEU A 26 6.82 -9.81 0.12
CA LEU A 26 7.34 -8.57 0.67
C LEU A 26 8.02 -7.66 -0.37
N SER A 27 8.47 -8.22 -1.50
CA SER A 27 9.13 -7.50 -2.60
C SER A 27 8.20 -7.02 -3.70
N GLU A 28 6.94 -7.46 -3.68
CA GLU A 28 5.98 -7.10 -4.70
C GLU A 28 5.54 -5.64 -4.55
N THR A 29 5.40 -4.94 -5.68
CA THR A 29 4.90 -3.57 -5.71
C THR A 29 3.65 -3.47 -6.57
N ARG A 30 2.77 -2.54 -6.23
CA ARG A 30 1.54 -2.21 -6.95
C ARG A 30 1.61 -0.78 -7.48
N GLN A 31 0.85 -0.47 -8.53
CA GLN A 31 0.78 0.89 -9.06
C GLN A 31 -0.20 1.74 -8.25
N CYS A 32 0.27 2.90 -7.83
CA CYS A 32 -0.50 3.99 -7.23
C CYS A 32 -0.87 5.05 -8.29
N GLY A 33 -0.13 5.11 -9.39
CA GLY A 33 -0.38 6.00 -10.51
C GLY A 33 0.70 5.88 -11.58
N PRO A 34 0.67 6.72 -12.63
CA PRO A 34 1.75 6.79 -13.59
C PRO A 34 3.06 7.09 -12.87
N HIS A 35 4.00 6.15 -12.94
CA HIS A 35 5.32 6.23 -12.28
C HIS A 35 5.31 6.29 -10.74
N CYS A 36 4.18 5.94 -10.11
CA CYS A 36 4.10 5.82 -8.65
C CYS A 36 3.78 4.38 -8.27
N THR A 37 4.63 3.76 -7.48
CA THR A 37 4.42 2.41 -6.96
C THR A 37 4.40 2.41 -5.44
N PHE A 38 3.79 1.38 -4.87
CA PHE A 38 3.73 1.16 -3.44
C PHE A 38 3.88 -0.31 -3.08
N TRP A 39 4.30 -0.56 -1.85
CA TRP A 39 4.60 -1.86 -1.25
C TRP A 39 3.42 -2.27 -0.34
N PRO A 40 2.50 -3.11 -0.80
CA PRO A 40 1.25 -3.43 -0.09
C PRO A 40 1.44 -4.02 1.33
N CYS A 41 2.60 -4.61 1.61
CA CYS A 41 2.93 -5.12 2.93
C CYS A 41 3.27 -4.03 3.95
N PHE A 42 3.76 -2.88 3.50
CA PHE A 42 4.22 -1.77 4.34
C PHE A 42 3.37 -0.50 4.17
N GLU A 43 2.58 -0.42 3.10
CA GLU A 43 1.78 0.74 2.72
C GLU A 43 0.31 0.32 2.64
N LEU A 44 -0.60 1.23 3.01
CA LEU A 44 -2.03 0.93 3.14
C LEU A 44 -2.76 1.02 1.82
N CYS A 45 -2.55 2.13 1.11
CA CYS A 45 -3.38 2.52 0.00
C CYS A 45 -2.70 3.60 -0.83
N CYS A 46 -3.25 3.77 -2.03
CA CYS A 46 -3.04 4.91 -2.87
C CYS A 46 -4.39 5.60 -3.14
N PRO A 47 -4.76 6.65 -2.42
CA PRO A 47 -5.90 7.47 -2.80
C PRO A 47 -5.61 8.15 -4.15
N GLU A 48 -6.56 8.05 -5.09
CA GLU A 48 -6.51 8.79 -6.35
C GLU A 48 -6.48 10.30 -6.05
N SER A 49 -5.32 10.92 -6.31
CA SER A 49 -5.07 12.38 -6.31
C SER A 49 -5.71 13.20 -5.18
N PHE A 50 -4.90 13.75 -4.28
CA PHE A 50 -5.39 14.78 -3.36
C PHE A 50 -5.47 16.14 -4.08
N GLY A 51 -6.66 16.48 -4.60
CA GLY A 51 -7.04 17.83 -5.00
C GLY A 51 -6.45 18.34 -6.34
N LEU A 52 -6.50 19.67 -6.51
CA LEU A 52 -6.09 20.39 -7.74
C LEU A 52 -4.59 20.26 -8.08
N THR A 53 -3.79 19.75 -7.14
CA THR A 53 -2.38 19.41 -7.31
C THR A 53 -2.29 17.95 -7.77
N ASN A 54 -1.82 17.75 -8.99
CA ASN A 54 -1.84 16.49 -9.75
C ASN A 54 -0.94 15.36 -9.19
N ASP A 55 -0.75 15.25 -7.89
CA ASP A 55 0.23 14.34 -7.28
C ASP A 55 -0.44 13.09 -6.70
N PHE A 56 0.23 11.94 -6.82
CA PHE A 56 -0.20 10.68 -6.19
C PHE A 56 0.43 10.58 -4.80
N VAL A 57 -0.34 10.09 -3.83
CA VAL A 57 0.09 10.00 -2.44
C VAL A 57 -0.02 8.56 -1.99
N VAL A 58 1.05 8.01 -1.44
CA VAL A 58 1.04 6.69 -0.82
C VAL A 58 0.97 6.84 0.69
N LYS A 59 0.16 6.02 1.34
CA LYS A 59 -0.09 6.10 2.78
C LYS A 59 0.60 4.96 3.53
N LEU A 60 1.24 5.26 4.64
CA LEU A 60 1.99 4.28 5.44
C LEU A 60 1.07 3.41 6.30
N LYS A 61 1.32 2.10 6.33
CA LYS A 61 0.68 1.18 7.29
C LYS A 61 1.36 1.27 8.64
N VAL A 62 0.69 1.89 9.62
CA VAL A 62 1.19 1.93 11.00
C VAL A 62 0.78 0.65 11.71
N GLN A 63 1.77 -0.14 12.16
CA GLN A 63 1.52 -1.37 12.90
C GLN A 63 0.89 -1.08 14.26
N GLY A 64 -0.04 -1.94 14.69
CA GLY A 64 -0.65 -1.86 16.03
C GLY A 64 -1.74 -0.80 16.20
N VAL A 65 -2.06 -0.03 15.15
CA VAL A 65 -3.20 0.90 15.15
C VAL A 65 -4.16 0.58 14.01
N ASN A 66 -5.45 0.85 14.22
CA ASN A 66 -6.47 0.70 13.19
C ASN A 66 -6.32 1.84 12.17
N SER A 67 -5.32 1.69 11.30
CA SER A 67 -4.94 2.70 10.32
C SER A 67 -5.94 2.71 9.18
N GLN A 68 -6.49 3.89 8.85
CA GLN A 68 -7.31 4.09 7.66
C GLN A 68 -6.56 4.93 6.64
N CYS A 69 -6.85 4.72 5.36
CA CYS A 69 -6.17 5.37 4.25
C CYS A 69 -6.07 6.90 4.40
N HIS A 70 -7.20 7.56 4.71
CA HIS A 70 -7.27 9.01 4.80
C HIS A 70 -6.55 9.60 6.03
N SER A 71 -6.56 8.89 7.16
CA SER A 71 -5.96 9.35 8.42
C SER A 71 -4.48 8.97 8.57
N SER A 72 -3.97 8.11 7.70
CA SER A 72 -2.60 7.62 7.79
C SER A 72 -1.58 8.66 7.29
N PRO A 73 -0.36 8.66 7.86
CA PRO A 73 0.71 9.54 7.40
C PRO A 73 1.13 9.21 5.97
N ILE A 74 1.71 10.20 5.30
CA ILE A 74 2.20 10.05 3.93
C ILE A 74 3.54 9.30 3.98
N SER A 75 3.59 8.17 3.29
CA SER A 75 4.84 7.42 3.07
C SER A 75 5.65 8.07 1.95
N SER A 76 4.98 8.36 0.83
CA SER A 76 5.59 8.99 -0.32
C SER A 76 4.59 9.87 -1.08
N LYS A 77 5.13 10.86 -1.78
CA LYS A 77 4.41 11.74 -2.69
C LYS A 77 5.07 11.66 -4.05
N CYS A 78 4.32 11.19 -5.04
CA CYS A 78 4.78 11.04 -6.42
C CYS A 78 4.25 12.18 -7.26
N GLU A 79 5.16 12.95 -7.86
CA GLU A 79 4.80 13.96 -8.85
C GLU A 79 4.29 13.28 -10.12
N ARG A 80 3.15 13.73 -10.63
CA ARG A 80 2.76 13.36 -12.00
C ARG A 80 3.66 14.14 -12.94
N ARG A 81 4.64 13.47 -13.55
CA ARG A 81 5.43 14.08 -14.64
C ARG A 81 4.45 14.59 -15.69
N ARG A 82 4.31 15.91 -15.81
CA ARG A 82 3.72 16.50 -17.01
C ARG A 82 4.73 16.24 -18.11
N PHE A 83 4.42 15.31 -19.00
CA PHE A 83 5.13 15.22 -20.25
C PHE A 83 4.91 16.55 -20.99
N PRO A 84 5.97 17.20 -21.51
CA PRO A 84 5.82 18.38 -22.35
C PRO A 84 5.06 18.08 -23.64
#